data_AF-V4UQN3-F1
#
_entry.id   AF-V4UQN3-F1
#
_cell.length_a   1.000
_cell.length_b   1.000
_cell.length_c   1.000
_cell.angle_alpha   90.00
_cell.angle_beta   90.00
_cell.angle_gamma   90.00
#
_symmetry.space_group_name_H-M   'P 1'
#
loop_
_entity.id
_entity.type
_entity.pdbx_description
1 polymer ?
#
loop_
_entity_poly.entity_id
_entity_poly.type
_entity_poly.pdbx_seq_one_letter_code
_entity_poly.pdbx_strand_id
1 'polypeptide(L)'
;HRTGCLVGCLRKLQNWCLSSVFEEYRHFAGLKSRDTDLKFMETFNVMCLRQCLYSIIYQYQGYGSKKRRLLYREENLQKLPQVSPI
;
A
#
# COMPACT_ATOMS: atom_id res chain seq x y z
N HIS A 1 -12.44 4.86 12.25
CA HIS A 1 -12.79 3.91 11.17
C HIS A 1 -12.19 4.35 9.84
N ARG A 2 -12.93 5.04 8.94
CA ARG A 2 -12.44 5.37 7.58
C ARG A 2 -11.08 6.08 7.55
N THR A 3 -10.89 7.11 8.37
CA THR A 3 -9.60 7.82 8.49
C THR A 3 -8.48 6.90 8.96
N GLY A 4 -8.75 6.03 9.94
CA GLY A 4 -7.77 5.05 10.44
C GLY A 4 -7.39 4.02 9.39
N CYS A 5 -8.35 3.52 8.59
CA CYS A 5 -8.06 2.63 7.48
C CYS A 5 -7.19 3.30 6.41
N LEU A 6 -7.48 4.57 6.08
CA LEU A 6 -6.68 5.34 5.12
C LEU A 6 -5.25 5.54 5.62
N VAL A 7 -5.09 5.98 6.88
CA VAL A 7 -3.77 6.17 7.50
C VAL A 7 -3.01 4.85 7.55
N GLY A 8 -3.67 3.74 7.92
CA GLY A 8 -3.02 2.43 7.94
C GLY A 8 -2.56 1.95 6.56
N CYS A 9 -3.34 2.21 5.50
CA CYS A 9 -2.92 1.94 4.13
C CYS A 9 -1.72 2.81 3.71
N LEU A 10 -1.69 4.07 4.14
CA LEU A 10 -0.55 4.97 3.93
C LEU A 10 0.70 4.49 4.67
N ARG A 11 0.59 4.04 5.92
CA ARG A 11 1.72 3.47 6.67
C ARG A 11 2.29 2.23 5.99
N LYS A 12 1.42 1.37 5.46
CA LYS A 12 1.82 0.19 4.68
C LYS A 12 2.58 0.60 3.40
N LEU A 13 2.18 1.71 2.76
CA LEU A 13 2.92 2.29 1.64
C LEU A 13 4.28 2.88 2.06
N GLN A 14 4.40 3.37 3.29
CA GLN A 14 5.67 3.83 3.90
C GLN A 14 6.55 2.67 4.40
N ASN A 15 6.25 1.42 4.03
CA ASN A 15 6.95 0.21 4.45
C ASN A 15 6.97 -0.05 5.97
N TRP A 16 5.96 0.43 6.71
CA TRP A 16 5.81 0.05 8.12
C TRP A 16 5.41 -1.42 8.26
N CYS A 17 5.87 -2.08 9.33
CA CYS A 17 5.42 -3.43 9.64
C CYS A 17 3.94 -3.42 10.07
N LEU A 18 3.18 -4.45 9.69
CA LEU A 18 1.73 -4.51 9.95
C LEU A 18 1.40 -4.42 11.45
N SER A 19 2.24 -4.98 12.32
CA SER A 19 2.08 -4.90 13.77
C SER A 19 2.06 -3.47 14.29
N SER A 20 3.00 -2.62 13.84
CA SER A 20 3.04 -1.20 14.21
C SER A 20 1.85 -0.43 13.64
N VAL A 21 1.39 -0.78 12.44
CA VAL A 21 0.18 -0.17 11.86
C VAL A 21 -1.06 -0.49 12.69
N PHE A 22 -1.20 -1.74 13.13
CA PHE A 22 -2.33 -2.16 13.96
C PHE A 22 -2.28 -1.57 15.36
N GLU A 23 -1.09 -1.40 15.92
CA GLU A 23 -0.89 -0.70 17.19
C GLU A 23 -1.30 0.77 17.08
N GLU A 24 -0.82 1.49 16.07
CA GLU A 24 -1.18 2.88 15.80
C GLU A 24 -2.71 3.02 15.61
N TYR A 25 -3.32 2.16 14.78
CA TYR A 25 -4.76 2.18 14.56
C TYR A 25 -5.54 1.93 15.85
N ARG A 26 -5.16 0.93 16.65
CA ARG A 26 -5.85 0.62 17.92
C ARG A 26 -5.69 1.76 18.93
N HIS A 27 -4.52 2.39 18.97
CA HIS A 27 -4.28 3.54 19.83
C HIS A 27 -5.23 4.70 19.51
N PHE A 28 -5.40 5.05 18.22
CA PHE A 28 -6.29 6.14 17.81
C PHE A 28 -7.78 5.77 17.77
N ALA A 29 -8.12 4.50 17.50
CA ALA A 29 -9.50 4.03 17.48
C ALA A 29 -10.05 3.76 18.89
N GLY A 30 -9.18 3.47 19.86
CA GLY A 30 -9.55 3.13 21.23
C GLY A 30 -10.59 2.01 21.29
N LEU A 31 -11.62 2.21 22.11
CA LEU A 31 -12.76 1.28 22.26
C LEU A 31 -13.60 1.09 20.98
N LYS A 32 -13.37 1.92 19.95
CA LYS A 32 -14.03 1.81 18.64
C LYS A 32 -13.15 1.07 17.62
N SER A 33 -12.09 0.37 18.02
CA SER A 33 -11.35 -0.48 17.08
C SER A 33 -12.24 -1.60 16.54
N ARG A 34 -12.19 -1.87 15.23
CA ARG A 34 -12.93 -2.99 14.61
C ARG A 34 -11.96 -3.94 13.92
N ASP A 35 -12.15 -5.24 14.11
CA ASP A 35 -11.35 -6.26 13.42
C ASP A 35 -11.56 -6.21 11.90
N THR A 36 -12.72 -5.77 11.43
CA THR A 36 -12.99 -5.52 10.01
C THR A 36 -12.04 -4.50 9.40
N ASP A 37 -11.68 -3.47 10.17
CA ASP A 37 -10.78 -2.41 9.73
C ASP A 37 -9.33 -2.94 9.70
N LEU A 38 -8.93 -3.74 10.70
CA LEU A 38 -7.62 -4.43 10.74
C LEU A 38 -7.45 -5.37 9.55
N LYS A 39 -8.45 -6.21 9.28
CA LYS A 39 -8.45 -7.14 8.15
C LYS A 39 -8.45 -6.41 6.81
N PHE A 40 -9.13 -5.27 6.71
CA PHE A 40 -9.05 -4.42 5.53
C PHE A 40 -7.61 -3.91 5.32
N MET A 41 -6.95 -3.38 6.35
CA MET A 41 -5.57 -2.88 6.24
C MET A 41 -4.56 -4.00 5.87
N GLU A 42 -4.77 -5.21 6.40
CA GLU A 42 -3.97 -6.40 6.05
C GLU A 42 -4.12 -6.78 4.58
N THR A 43 -5.35 -6.85 4.08
CA THR A 43 -5.66 -7.34 2.72
C THR A 43 -5.50 -6.27 1.64
N PHE A 44 -5.44 -4.99 2.01
CA PHE A 44 -5.37 -3.88 1.06
C PHE A 44 -4.09 -3.92 0.22
N ASN A 45 -4.25 -3.88 -1.11
CA ASN A 45 -3.15 -3.86 -2.06
C ASN A 45 -2.62 -2.42 -2.27
N VAL A 46 -1.46 -2.13 -1.70
CA VAL A 46 -0.81 -0.81 -1.79
C VAL A 46 -0.30 -0.46 -3.19
N MET A 47 -0.14 -1.45 -4.09
CA MET A 47 0.34 -1.20 -5.45
C MET A 47 -0.61 -0.29 -6.24
N CYS A 48 -1.92 -0.38 -6.00
CA CYS A 48 -2.91 0.50 -6.60
C CYS A 48 -2.69 1.96 -6.20
N LEU A 49 -2.35 2.23 -4.92
CA LEU A 49 -2.05 3.59 -4.45
C LEU A 49 -0.77 4.13 -5.08
N ARG A 50 0.25 3.29 -5.26
CA ARG A 50 1.51 3.68 -5.92
C ARG A 50 1.23 4.14 -7.34
N GLN A 51 0.47 3.36 -8.10
CA GLN A 51 0.12 3.70 -9.47
C GLN A 51 -0.63 5.03 -9.57
N CYS A 52 -1.62 5.26 -8.69
CA CYS A 52 -2.35 6.52 -8.64
C CYS A 52 -1.44 7.70 -8.23
N LEU A 53 -0.59 7.52 -7.21
CA LEU A 53 0.33 8.54 -6.75
C LEU A 53 1.34 8.92 -7.83
N TYR A 54 1.89 7.94 -8.55
CA TYR A 54 2.74 8.21 -9.70
C TYR A 54 1.98 8.95 -10.79
N SER A 55 0.77 8.53 -11.15
CA SER A 55 -0.07 9.24 -12.12
C SER A 55 -0.26 10.72 -11.74
N ILE A 56 -0.53 10.99 -10.46
CA ILE A 56 -0.66 12.36 -9.94
C ILE A 56 0.69 13.09 -10.03
N ILE A 57 1.76 12.53 -9.48
CA ILE A 57 3.10 13.17 -9.52
C ILE A 57 3.51 13.48 -10.96
N TYR A 58 3.33 12.54 -11.89
CA TYR A 58 3.64 12.75 -13.31
C TYR A 58 2.74 13.80 -13.97
N GLN A 59 1.46 13.87 -13.61
CA GLN A 59 0.56 14.94 -14.05
C GLN A 59 1.01 16.31 -13.51
N TYR A 60 1.51 16.37 -12.27
CA TYR A 60 2.00 17.59 -11.64
C TYR A 60 3.43 17.98 -12.07
N GLN A 61 4.27 17.03 -12.50
CA GLN A 61 5.66 17.27 -12.93
C GLN A 61 5.85 17.49 -14.44
N GLY A 62 4.84 17.32 -15.28
CA GLY A 62 5.02 17.24 -16.74
C GLY A 62 4.08 18.06 -17.61
N TYR A 63 4.47 19.31 -17.90
CA TYR A 63 4.23 19.92 -19.21
C TYR A 63 5.25 19.31 -20.19
N GLY A 64 4.81 18.46 -21.13
CA GLY A 64 5.60 18.10 -22.33
C GLY A 64 6.73 17.06 -22.18
N SER A 65 6.64 16.00 -23.01
CA SER A 65 7.75 15.30 -23.66
C SER A 65 7.67 13.77 -23.56
N LYS A 66 7.61 13.17 -24.74
CA LYS A 66 7.57 11.75 -25.06
C LYS A 66 8.83 11.03 -24.57
N LYS A 67 8.89 10.53 -23.34
CA LYS A 67 9.87 9.48 -22.98
C LYS A 67 9.25 8.38 -22.13
N ARG A 68 8.92 7.27 -22.81
CA ARG A 68 8.84 5.93 -22.22
C ARG A 68 10.21 5.58 -21.64
N ARG A 69 10.33 5.48 -20.31
CA ARG A 69 11.19 4.50 -19.59
C ARG A 69 11.42 4.97 -18.16
N LEU A 70 10.50 4.63 -17.28
CA LEU A 70 10.84 4.22 -15.92
C LEU A 70 9.90 3.05 -15.58
N LEU A 71 10.25 1.86 -16.07
CA LEU A 71 9.65 0.62 -15.62
C LEU A 71 10.04 0.45 -14.15
N TYR A 72 9.02 0.39 -13.31
CA TYR A 72 9.15 0.14 -11.89
C TYR A 72 9.79 -1.25 -11.67
N ARG A 73 10.94 -1.28 -11.00
CA ARG A 73 11.70 -2.48 -10.67
C ARG A 73 11.07 -3.24 -9.48
N GLU A 74 9.83 -3.70 -9.61
CA GLU A 74 9.29 -4.79 -8.76
C GLU A 74 8.34 -5.72 -9.52
N GLU A 75 8.65 -6.06 -10.77
CA GLU A 75 8.03 -7.23 -11.44
C GLU A 75 8.49 -8.58 -10.85
N ASN A 76 8.90 -8.66 -9.57
CA ASN A 76 9.41 -9.90 -8.96
C ASN A 76 8.66 -10.41 -7.71
N LEU A 77 7.54 -9.80 -7.30
CA LEU A 77 6.71 -10.35 -6.21
C LEU A 77 5.49 -11.14 -6.69
N GLN A 78 5.32 -11.35 -8.01
CA GLN A 78 4.31 -12.25 -8.58
C GLN A 78 4.89 -13.48 -9.30
N LYS A 79 6.19 -13.76 -9.15
CA LYS A 79 6.79 -15.04 -9.57
C LYS A 79 7.50 -15.69 -8.40
N LEU A 80 6.74 -16.18 -7.41
CA LEU A 80 7.25 -17.27 -6.59
C LEU A 80 7.05 -18.56 -7.41
N PRO A 81 8.11 -19.29 -7.80
CA PRO A 81 7.93 -20.61 -8.38
C PRO A 81 7.26 -21.49 -7.32
N GLN A 82 6.13 -22.11 -7.70
CA GLN A 82 5.56 -23.23 -6.97
C GLN A 82 6.60 -24.34 -6.97
N VAL A 83 7.36 -24.48 -5.88
CA VAL A 83 8.24 -25.62 -5.69
C VAL A 83 7.36 -26.79 -5.25
N SER A 84 7.08 -27.68 -6.20
CA SER A 84 6.50 -29.00 -5.96
C SER A 84 7.39 -29.80 -5.01
N PRO A 85 6.85 -30.44 -3.95
CA PRO A 85 7.62 -31.34 -3.13
C PRO A 85 7.99 -32.60 -3.94
N ILE A 86 9.26 -33.01 -3.82
CA ILE A 86 9.74 -34.34 -4.19
C ILE A 86 9.30 -35.32 -3.09
#